data_AF-A0A8T3Q183-F1
#
_entry.id   AF-A0A8T3Q183-F1
#
_cell.length_a   1.000
_cell.length_b   1.000
_cell.length_c   1.000
_cell.angle_alpha   90.00
_cell.angle_beta   90.00
_cell.angle_gamma   90.00
#
_symmetry.space_group_name_H-M   'P 1'
#
loop_
_entity.id
_entity.type
_entity.pdbx_description
1 polymer ?
#
loop_
_entity_poly.entity_id
_entity_poly.type
_entity_poly.pdbx_seq_one_letter_code
_entity_poly.pdbx_strand_id
1 'polypeptide(L)'
;MIKTKLIQQDDRDGLHRDEQVARARQQVRNLIGDLLMECAEAGDLRADIAPDELASYCLHALTAARGLPSKAAVRRLVAVTLAGLRHPAP
;
A
#
# COMPACT_ATOMS: atom_id res chain seq x y z
N MET A 1 -8.20 -29.33 35.88
CA MET A 1 -7.22 -28.25 35.66
C MET A 1 -6.70 -28.27 34.21
N ILE A 2 -7.57 -28.22 33.18
CA ILE A 2 -7.13 -28.33 31.77
C ILE A 2 -8.07 -27.60 30.77
N LYS A 3 -8.68 -26.46 31.12
CA LYS A 3 -9.59 -25.75 30.19
C LYS A 3 -9.34 -24.26 29.95
N THR A 4 -8.27 -23.67 30.48
CA THR A 4 -8.05 -22.21 30.35
C THR A 4 -6.95 -21.79 29.36
N LYS A 5 -6.22 -22.73 28.73
CA LYS A 5 -5.09 -22.36 27.82
C LYS A 5 -5.46 -22.14 26.34
N LEU A 6 -6.63 -22.59 25.87
CA LEU A 6 -6.95 -22.50 24.43
C LEU A 6 -7.50 -21.14 23.98
N ILE A 7 -8.07 -20.33 24.88
CA ILE A 7 -8.66 -19.03 24.50
C ILE A 7 -7.57 -17.93 24.43
N GLN A 8 -6.46 -18.08 25.16
CA GLN A 8 -5.35 -17.10 25.17
C GLN A 8 -4.27 -17.34 24.09
N GLN A 9 -4.32 -18.46 23.38
CA GLN A 9 -3.39 -18.76 22.28
C GLN A 9 -3.93 -18.26 20.93
N ASP A 10 -5.25 -18.32 20.71
CA ASP A 10 -5.90 -17.88 19.47
C ASP A 10 -5.76 -16.36 19.23
N ASP A 11 -5.92 -15.55 20.29
CA ASP A 11 -5.74 -14.09 20.20
C ASP A 11 -4.28 -13.69 19.93
N ARG A 12 -3.30 -14.46 20.43
CA ARG A 12 -1.87 -14.12 20.24
C ARG A 12 -1.38 -14.43 18.82
N ASP A 13 -1.87 -15.50 18.20
CA ASP A 13 -1.56 -15.82 16.80
C ASP A 13 -2.22 -14.83 15.85
N GLY A 14 -3.46 -14.40 16.13
CA GLY A 14 -4.14 -13.34 15.39
C GLY A 14 -3.40 -11.99 15.46
N LEU A 15 -3.05 -11.54 16.68
CA LEU A 15 -2.33 -10.28 16.88
C LEU A 15 -0.92 -10.30 16.29
N HIS A 16 -0.19 -11.42 16.40
CA HIS A 16 1.13 -11.54 15.76
C HIS A 16 1.03 -11.50 14.24
N ARG A 17 0.01 -12.14 13.66
CA ARG A 17 -0.22 -12.12 12.21
C ARG A 17 -0.60 -10.72 11.72
N ASP A 18 -1.41 -9.99 12.48
CA ASP A 18 -1.77 -8.60 12.17
C ASP A 18 -0.57 -7.66 12.27
N GLU A 19 0.30 -7.84 13.28
CA GLU A 19 1.56 -7.08 13.37
C GLU A 19 2.52 -7.41 12.21
N GLN A 20 2.63 -8.67 11.81
CA GLN A 20 3.42 -9.08 10.63
C GLN A 20 2.85 -8.46 9.34
N VAL A 21 1.53 -8.46 9.18
CA VAL A 21 0.86 -7.84 8.03
C VAL A 21 1.04 -6.32 8.04
N ALA A 22 0.96 -5.67 9.21
CA ALA A 22 1.20 -4.25 9.35
C ALA A 22 2.65 -3.88 9.00
N ARG A 23 3.64 -4.66 9.47
CA ARG A 23 5.05 -4.48 9.12
C ARG A 23 5.31 -4.69 7.63
N ALA A 24 4.74 -5.74 7.04
CA ALA A 24 4.86 -6.00 5.60
C ALA A 24 4.25 -4.85 4.78
N ARG A 25 3.11 -4.31 5.20
CA ARG A 25 2.52 -3.12 4.57
C ARG A 25 3.42 -1.90 4.71
N GLN A 26 4.04 -1.69 5.88
CA GLN A 26 4.96 -0.58 6.09
C GLN A 26 6.23 -0.71 5.23
N GLN A 27 6.75 -1.92 5.05
CA GLN A 27 7.89 -2.16 4.14
C GLN A 27 7.53 -1.87 2.69
N VAL A 28 6.35 -2.31 2.24
CA VAL A 28 5.86 -2.01 0.89
C VAL A 28 5.63 -0.51 0.70
N ARG A 29 5.13 0.21 1.72
CA ARG A 29 5.02 1.68 1.69
C ARG A 29 6.36 2.35 1.49
N ASN A 30 7.36 1.96 2.28
CA ASN A 30 8.69 2.56 2.21
C ASN A 30 9.31 2.30 0.84
N LEU A 31 9.26 1.06 0.35
CA LEU A 31 9.74 0.71 -0.98
C LEU A 31 9.06 1.52 -2.10
N ILE A 32 7.73 1.68 -2.03
CA ILE A 32 7.00 2.49 -3.01
C ILE A 32 7.39 3.98 -2.88
N GLY A 33 7.56 4.48 -1.66
CA GLY A 33 8.01 5.85 -1.41
C GLY A 33 9.39 6.12 -1.98
N ASP A 34 10.35 5.22 -1.76
CA ASP A 34 11.71 5.31 -2.29
C ASP A 34 11.71 5.31 -3.84
N LEU A 35 10.95 4.41 -4.46
CA LEU A 35 10.80 4.37 -5.92
C LEU A 35 10.14 5.63 -6.49
N LEU A 36 9.15 6.20 -5.79
CA LEU A 36 8.52 7.44 -6.22
C LEU A 36 9.46 8.63 -6.08
N MET A 37 10.31 8.64 -5.05
CA MET A 37 11.36 9.65 -4.89
C MET A 37 12.36 9.58 -6.05
N GLU A 38 12.82 8.39 -6.43
CA GLU A 38 13.67 8.19 -7.61
C GLU A 38 12.99 8.66 -8.91
N CYS A 39 11.72 8.32 -9.12
CA CYS A 39 10.96 8.79 -10.29
C CYS A 39 10.71 10.32 -10.28
N ALA A 40 10.56 10.92 -9.09
CA ALA A 40 10.42 12.36 -8.95
C ALA A 40 11.73 13.07 -9.29
N GLU A 41 12.87 12.54 -8.83
CA GLU A 41 14.21 13.03 -9.19
C GLU A 41 14.48 12.94 -10.70
N ALA A 42 13.96 11.88 -11.35
CA ALA A 42 14.02 11.73 -12.81
C ALA A 42 13.10 12.69 -13.58
N GLY A 43 12.19 13.41 -12.90
CA GLY A 43 11.24 14.33 -13.51
C GLY A 43 10.04 13.66 -14.19
N ASP A 44 9.84 12.36 -13.97
CA ASP A 44 8.75 11.57 -14.58
C ASP A 44 7.42 11.70 -13.83
N LEU A 45 7.47 12.24 -12.61
CA LEU A 45 6.29 12.49 -11.78
C LEU A 45 5.85 13.94 -11.82
N ARG A 46 4.57 14.15 -11.50
CA ARG A 46 4.03 15.47 -11.20
C ARG A 46 4.82 16.11 -10.06
N ALA A 47 5.21 17.37 -10.24
CA ALA A 47 6.05 18.11 -9.29
C ALA A 47 5.25 19.05 -8.37
N ASP A 48 3.93 19.12 -8.54
CA ASP A 48 3.02 19.98 -7.78
C ASP A 48 2.61 19.38 -6.42
N ILE A 49 2.99 18.13 -6.15
CA ILE A 49 2.67 17.38 -4.91
C ILE A 49 3.96 16.78 -4.35
N ALA A 50 4.11 16.78 -3.02
CA ALA A 50 5.29 16.21 -2.37
C ALA A 50 5.38 14.67 -2.56
N PRO A 51 6.58 14.08 -2.70
CA PRO A 51 6.74 12.63 -2.89
C PRO A 51 6.08 11.76 -1.81
N ASP A 52 6.15 12.16 -0.54
CA ASP A 52 5.52 11.45 0.59
C ASP A 52 3.98 11.42 0.49
N GLU A 53 3.39 12.49 -0.05
CA GLU A 53 1.94 12.57 -0.31
C GLU A 53 1.55 11.67 -1.49
N LEU A 54 2.37 11.63 -2.55
CA LEU A 54 2.16 10.70 -3.67
C LEU A 54 2.29 9.22 -3.24
N ALA A 55 3.24 8.91 -2.37
CA ALA A 55 3.40 7.57 -1.79
C ALA A 55 2.19 7.19 -0.94
N SER A 56 1.72 8.11 -0.09
CA SER A 56 0.52 7.92 0.72
C SER A 56 -0.72 7.73 -0.15
N TYR A 57 -0.89 8.54 -1.20
CA TYR A 57 -1.95 8.39 -2.19
C TYR A 57 -1.93 6.99 -2.85
N CYS A 58 -0.76 6.56 -3.34
CA CYS A 58 -0.61 5.25 -3.98
C CYS A 58 -1.03 4.11 -3.07
N LEU A 59 -0.57 4.13 -1.81
CA LEU A 59 -0.90 3.08 -0.86
C LEU A 59 -2.41 3.03 -0.56
N HIS A 60 -3.04 4.17 -0.32
CA HIS A 60 -4.46 4.22 -0.02
C HIS A 60 -5.29 3.77 -1.22
N ALA A 61 -4.94 4.23 -2.42
CA ALA A 61 -5.58 3.80 -3.66
C ALA A 61 -5.44 2.28 -3.86
N LEU A 62 -4.23 1.73 -3.72
CA LEU A 62 -3.97 0.31 -3.94
C LEU A 62 -4.54 -0.59 -2.84
N THR A 63 -4.77 -0.08 -1.63
CA THR A 63 -5.47 -0.83 -0.57
C THR A 63 -6.90 -1.19 -0.99
N ALA A 64 -7.56 -0.35 -1.80
CA ALA A 64 -8.90 -0.63 -2.33
C ALA A 64 -8.92 -1.87 -3.26
N ALA A 65 -7.77 -2.27 -3.82
CA ALA A 65 -7.67 -3.43 -4.70
C ALA A 65 -8.14 -4.74 -4.03
N ARG A 66 -8.01 -4.84 -2.69
CA ARG A 66 -8.46 -6.01 -1.91
C ARG A 66 -9.95 -6.29 -2.02
N GLY A 67 -10.76 -5.27 -2.27
CA GLY A 67 -12.22 -5.39 -2.36
C GLY A 67 -12.76 -5.59 -3.79
N LEU A 68 -11.88 -5.64 -4.79
CA LEU A 68 -12.31 -5.64 -6.19
C LEU A 68 -12.72 -7.03 -6.68
N PRO A 69 -13.78 -7.14 -7.51
CA PRO A 69 -14.37 -8.42 -7.87
C PRO A 69 -13.59 -9.19 -8.94
N SER A 70 -12.51 -8.62 -9.50
CA SER A 70 -11.74 -9.26 -10.57
C SER A 70 -10.33 -8.70 -10.73
N LYS A 71 -9.43 -9.51 -11.31
CA LYS A 71 -8.09 -9.08 -11.76
C LYS A 71 -8.16 -7.92 -12.75
N ALA A 72 -9.18 -7.87 -13.61
CA ALA A 72 -9.36 -6.78 -14.55
C ALA A 72 -9.68 -5.45 -13.84
N ALA A 73 -10.49 -5.49 -12.76
CA ALA A 73 -10.75 -4.32 -11.93
C ALA A 73 -9.49 -3.84 -11.22
N VAL A 74 -8.67 -4.76 -10.68
CA VAL A 74 -7.37 -4.43 -10.08
C VAL A 74 -6.46 -3.74 -11.10
N ARG A 75 -6.34 -4.27 -12.31
CA ARG A 75 -5.51 -3.66 -13.37
C ARG A 75 -5.95 -2.24 -13.73
N ARG A 76 -7.26 -1.98 -13.79
CA ARG A 76 -7.81 -0.63 -14.03
C ARG A 76 -7.48 0.33 -12.89
N LEU A 77 -7.63 -0.11 -11.64
CA LEU A 77 -7.27 0.69 -10.47
C LEU A 77 -5.78 1.07 -10.50
N VAL A 78 -4.90 0.09 -10.72
CA VAL A 78 -3.45 0.34 -10.84
C VAL A 78 -3.16 1.34 -11.96
N ALA A 79 -3.79 1.18 -13.13
CA ALA A 79 -3.58 2.09 -14.26
C ALA A 79 -4.00 3.53 -13.94
N VAL A 80 -5.14 3.73 -13.26
CA VAL A 80 -5.60 5.05 -12.82
C VAL A 80 -4.66 5.64 -11.78
N THR A 81 -4.21 4.84 -10.79
CA THR A 81 -3.24 5.30 -9.80
C THR A 81 -1.95 5.79 -10.46
N LEU A 82 -1.40 5.02 -11.39
CA LEU A 82 -0.17 5.40 -12.12
C LEU A 82 -0.38 6.63 -13.02
N ALA A 83 -1.55 6.75 -13.66
CA ALA A 83 -1.87 7.93 -14.45
C ALA A 83 -1.93 9.20 -13.60
N GLY A 84 -2.40 9.11 -12.35
CA GLY A 84 -2.47 10.24 -11.41
C GLY A 84 -1.11 10.74 -10.92
N LEU A 85 -0.04 9.98 -11.15
CA LEU A 85 1.33 10.36 -10.79
C LEU A 85 2.08 11.05 -11.93
N ARG A 86 1.64 10.85 -13.17
CA ARG A 86 2.31 11.41 -14.34
C ARG A 86 2.20 12.92 -14.33
N HIS A 87 3.26 13.59 -14.76
CA HIS A 87 3.25 15.03 -14.96
C HIS A 87 2.08 15.41 -15.90
N PRO A 88 1.24 16.41 -15.54
CA PRO A 88 0.20 16.88 -16.45
C PRO A 88 0.86 17.40 -17.72
N ALA A 89 0.36 16.97 -18.88
CA ALA A 89 0.81 17.54 -20.15
C ALA A 89 0.50 19.05 -20.16
N PRO A 90 1.37 19.89 -20.75
CA PRO A 90 1.11 21.31 -20.89
C PRO A 90 -0.13 21.60 -21.75
#